data_AF-A0A7X4JLA0-F1
#
_entry.id   AF-A0A7X4JLA0-F1
#
_cell.length_a   1.000
_cell.length_b   1.000
_cell.length_c   1.000
_cell.angle_alpha   90.00
_cell.angle_beta   90.00
_cell.angle_gamma   90.00
#
_symmetry.space_group_name_H-M   'P 1'
#
loop_
_entity.id
_entity.type
_entity.pdbx_description
1 polymer ?
#
loop_
_entity_poly.entity_id
_entity_poly.type
_entity_poly.pdbx_seq_one_letter_code
_entity_poly.pdbx_strand_id
1 'polypeptide(L)'
;MPNKLYRRLLPFYMKLPVFWAFIVLSVLGQLLWVVAISYDVRIDLRWSSVGYGLGVGLGFMQGKWTSRLWDQSYIKVLKRQITFWEAKGAKLLTFYTCFALGLPILCPFLIRSLDTLAGIQSYVFGFIGAMNVALLLWVRRMPK
;
A
#
# COMPACT_ATOMS: atom_id res chain seq x y z
N MET A 1 -27.98 -5.27 16.64
CA MET A 1 -27.05 -5.94 15.70
C MET A 1 -25.63 -5.77 16.21
N PRO A 2 -24.76 -6.80 16.17
CA PRO A 2 -23.42 -6.70 16.74
C PRO A 2 -22.62 -5.58 16.05
N ASN A 3 -22.10 -4.63 16.83
CA ASN A 3 -21.25 -3.53 16.38
C ASN A 3 -19.81 -3.99 15.99
N LYS A 4 -19.62 -5.28 15.74
CA LYS A 4 -18.29 -5.88 15.49
C LYS A 4 -18.11 -6.19 14.00
N LEU A 5 -16.98 -5.79 13.45
CA LEU A 5 -16.61 -6.05 12.06
C LEU A 5 -16.18 -7.52 11.91
N TYR A 6 -16.88 -8.27 11.06
CA TYR A 6 -16.57 -9.67 10.76
C TYR A 6 -15.89 -9.78 9.40
N ARG A 7 -14.99 -10.76 9.26
CA ARG A 7 -14.24 -10.99 8.02
C ARG A 7 -15.16 -11.27 6.82
N ARG A 8 -16.31 -11.90 7.03
CA ARG A 8 -17.32 -12.14 5.98
C ARG A 8 -17.86 -10.86 5.34
N LEU A 9 -17.94 -9.75 6.09
CA LEU A 9 -18.50 -8.48 5.63
C LEU A 9 -17.52 -7.67 4.77
N LEU A 10 -16.23 -8.04 4.76
CA LEU A 10 -15.24 -7.39 3.92
C LEU A 10 -15.48 -7.67 2.43
N PRO A 11 -15.18 -6.71 1.54
CA PRO A 11 -15.28 -6.90 0.09
C PRO A 11 -14.25 -7.92 -0.38
N PHE A 12 -14.44 -8.44 -1.60
CA PHE A 12 -13.57 -9.46 -2.21
C PHE A 12 -12.07 -9.09 -2.14
N TYR A 13 -11.74 -7.83 -2.49
CA TYR A 13 -10.36 -7.35 -2.52
C TYR A 13 -9.67 -7.28 -1.14
N MET A 14 -10.44 -7.40 -0.05
CA MET A 14 -9.93 -7.39 1.32
C MET A 14 -9.98 -8.78 1.98
N LYS A 15 -10.09 -9.84 1.17
CA LYS A 15 -10.00 -11.22 1.65
C LYS A 15 -8.55 -11.65 1.77
N LEU A 16 -8.28 -12.55 2.72
CA LEU A 16 -6.92 -13.04 3.01
C LEU A 16 -6.18 -13.61 1.79
N PRO A 17 -6.79 -14.44 0.92
CA PRO A 17 -6.10 -14.96 -0.25
C PRO A 17 -5.66 -13.86 -1.21
N VAL A 18 -6.47 -12.81 -1.36
CA VAL A 18 -6.17 -11.68 -2.25
C VAL A 18 -4.99 -10.88 -1.73
N PHE A 19 -4.93 -10.62 -0.42
CA PHE A 19 -3.76 -9.98 0.18
C PHE A 19 -2.49 -10.79 0.00
N TRP A 20 -2.54 -12.12 0.19
CA TRP A 20 -1.38 -12.99 -0.07
C TRP A 20 -0.94 -12.91 -1.53
N ALA A 21 -1.87 -12.98 -2.47
CA ALA A 21 -1.57 -12.85 -3.89
C ALA A 21 -0.85 -11.52 -4.20
N PHE A 22 -1.35 -10.39 -3.69
CA PHE A 22 -0.70 -9.11 -3.90
C PHE A 22 0.69 -9.02 -3.26
N ILE A 23 0.88 -9.54 -2.05
CA ILE A 23 2.19 -9.57 -1.38
C ILE A 23 3.19 -10.38 -2.20
N VAL A 24 2.80 -11.59 -2.62
CA VAL A 24 3.66 -12.47 -3.43
C VAL A 24 4.00 -11.80 -4.77
N LEU A 25 3.01 -11.23 -5.45
CA LEU A 25 3.22 -10.51 -6.71
C LEU A 25 4.14 -9.29 -6.53
N SER A 26 4.02 -8.53 -5.44
CA SER A 26 4.92 -7.41 -5.16
C SER A 26 6.36 -7.85 -4.90
N VAL A 27 6.56 -8.97 -4.18
CA VAL A 27 7.91 -9.52 -3.92
C VAL A 27 8.52 -10.07 -5.20
N LEU A 28 7.79 -10.89 -5.96
CA LEU A 28 8.27 -11.42 -7.24
C LEU A 28 8.54 -10.29 -8.25
N GLY A 29 7.66 -9.30 -8.30
CA GLY A 29 7.84 -8.10 -9.12
C GLY A 29 9.13 -7.35 -8.78
N GLN A 30 9.41 -7.13 -7.48
CA GLN A 30 10.67 -6.51 -7.05
C GLN A 30 11.89 -7.35 -7.42
N LEU A 31 11.85 -8.66 -7.23
CA LEU A 31 12.97 -9.54 -7.57
C LEU A 31 13.27 -9.52 -9.07
N LEU A 32 12.24 -9.69 -9.90
CA LEU A 32 12.37 -9.61 -11.36
C LEU A 32 12.86 -8.23 -11.80
N TRP A 33 12.37 -7.17 -11.16
CA TRP A 33 12.81 -5.81 -11.44
C TRP A 33 14.29 -5.60 -11.12
N VAL A 34 14.74 -5.98 -9.93
CA VAL A 34 16.15 -5.89 -9.51
C VAL A 34 17.04 -6.70 -10.44
N VAL A 35 16.63 -7.91 -10.82
CA VAL A 35 17.35 -8.74 -11.80
C VAL A 35 17.45 -8.02 -13.14
N ALA A 36 16.35 -7.47 -13.65
CA ALA A 36 16.34 -6.78 -14.93
C ALA A 36 17.29 -5.56 -14.95
N ILE A 37 17.25 -4.72 -13.92
CA ILE A 37 18.11 -3.53 -13.85
C ILE A 37 19.57 -3.86 -13.50
N SER A 38 19.85 -5.03 -12.90
CA SER A 38 21.23 -5.43 -12.56
C SER A 38 22.10 -5.70 -13.78
N TYR A 39 21.50 -5.94 -14.95
CA TYR A 39 22.21 -6.10 -16.21
C TYR A 39 22.62 -4.77 -16.87
N ASP A 40 22.09 -3.63 -16.38
CA ASP A 40 22.43 -2.31 -16.89
C ASP A 40 23.43 -1.61 -15.96
N VAL A 41 24.68 -1.50 -16.43
CA VAL A 41 25.80 -0.86 -15.69
C VAL A 41 25.56 0.63 -15.44
N ARG A 42 24.61 1.26 -16.15
CA ARG A 42 24.27 2.68 -16.00
C ARG A 42 23.34 2.95 -14.81
N ILE A 43 22.79 1.90 -14.18
CA ILE A 43 21.83 2.02 -13.09
C ILE A 43 22.51 1.68 -11.77
N ASP A 44 22.57 2.63 -10.83
CA ASP A 44 23.01 2.36 -9.47
C ASP A 44 21.88 1.67 -8.67
N LEU A 45 22.07 0.39 -8.37
CA LEU A 45 21.16 -0.46 -7.61
C LEU A 45 20.80 0.08 -6.21
N ARG A 46 21.61 1.00 -5.66
CA ARG A 46 21.30 1.66 -4.39
C ARG A 46 20.00 2.44 -4.47
N TRP A 47 19.69 3.06 -5.61
CA TRP A 47 18.43 3.79 -5.79
C TRP A 47 17.21 2.87 -5.75
N SER A 48 17.33 1.67 -6.32
CA SER A 48 16.30 0.62 -6.20
C SER A 48 16.07 0.23 -4.73
N SER A 49 17.16 0.03 -3.97
CA SER A 49 17.09 -0.30 -2.54
C SER A 49 16.46 0.82 -1.69
N VAL A 50 16.86 2.07 -1.92
CA VAL A 50 16.31 3.25 -1.24
C VAL A 50 14.83 3.40 -1.58
N GLY A 51 14.48 3.32 -2.86
CA GLY A 51 13.10 3.37 -3.33
C GLY A 51 12.24 2.31 -2.66
N TYR A 52 12.67 1.04 -2.71
CA TYR A 52 11.97 -0.06 -2.06
C TYR A 52 11.78 0.16 -0.56
N GLY A 53 12.83 0.55 0.16
CA GLY A 53 12.77 0.83 1.60
C GLY A 53 11.79 1.93 1.97
N LEU A 54 11.81 3.05 1.23
CA LEU A 54 10.84 4.14 1.40
C LEU A 54 9.41 3.66 1.10
N GLY A 55 9.24 2.90 0.02
CA GLY A 55 7.97 2.30 -0.36
C GLY A 55 7.41 1.44 0.76
N VAL A 56 8.20 0.52 1.29
CA VAL A 56 7.81 -0.36 2.40
C VAL A 56 7.35 0.45 3.61
N GLY A 57 8.13 1.46 4.02
CA GLY A 57 7.78 2.32 5.15
C GLY A 57 6.45 3.03 4.98
N LEU A 58 6.28 3.76 3.86
CA LEU A 58 5.08 4.54 3.60
C LEU A 58 3.85 3.63 3.36
N GLY A 59 4.03 2.52 2.64
CA GLY A 59 2.99 1.53 2.40
C GLY A 59 2.48 0.91 3.70
N PHE A 60 3.38 0.53 4.60
CA PHE A 60 2.98 -0.05 5.89
C PHE A 60 2.21 0.97 6.76
N MET A 61 2.69 2.22 6.81
CA MET A 61 1.99 3.30 7.52
C MET A 61 0.58 3.53 6.95
N GLN A 62 0.47 3.58 5.62
CA GLN A 62 -0.80 3.69 4.91
C GLN A 62 -1.76 2.56 5.29
N GLY A 63 -1.31 1.31 5.21
CA GLY A 63 -2.13 0.14 5.53
C GLY A 63 -2.57 0.15 7.00
N LYS A 64 -1.69 0.57 7.92
CA LYS A 64 -2.01 0.71 9.35
C LYS A 64 -3.05 1.78 9.60
N TRP A 65 -2.96 2.96 9.01
CA TRP A 65 -3.98 4.00 9.17
C TRP A 65 -5.30 3.61 8.52
N THR A 66 -5.26 2.98 7.34
CA THR A 66 -6.44 2.43 6.66
C THR A 66 -7.15 1.42 7.54
N SER A 67 -6.42 0.48 8.15
CA SER A 67 -7.00 -0.53 9.05
C SER A 67 -7.70 0.11 10.27
N ARG A 68 -7.10 1.14 10.87
CA ARG A 68 -7.68 1.86 12.02
C ARG A 68 -8.95 2.61 11.65
N LEU A 69 -8.97 3.26 10.49
CA LEU A 69 -10.15 3.96 9.99
C LEU A 69 -11.31 2.98 9.79
N TRP A 70 -11.03 1.84 9.16
CA TRP A 70 -12.05 0.83 8.91
C TRP A 70 -12.54 0.17 10.20
N ASP A 71 -11.67 -0.12 11.15
CA ASP A 71 -12.08 -0.69 12.43
C ASP A 71 -13.12 0.18 13.15
N GLN A 72 -12.98 1.52 13.06
CA GLN A 72 -13.88 2.47 13.73
C GLN A 72 -15.15 2.80 12.93
N SER A 73 -15.04 2.86 11.60
CA SER A 73 -16.05 3.53 10.76
C SER A 73 -16.66 2.61 9.70
N TYR A 74 -16.09 1.44 9.41
CA TYR A 74 -16.51 0.58 8.30
C TYR A 74 -17.99 0.21 8.38
N ILE A 75 -18.48 -0.24 9.53
CA ILE A 75 -19.90 -0.63 9.69
C ILE A 75 -20.82 0.57 9.53
N LYS A 76 -20.43 1.75 10.05
CA LYS A 76 -21.23 2.97 9.96
C LYS A 76 -21.36 3.42 8.50
N VAL A 77 -20.26 3.34 7.75
CA VAL A 77 -20.23 3.61 6.31
C VAL A 77 -21.07 2.58 5.53
N LEU A 78 -20.93 1.29 5.84
CA LEU A 78 -21.71 0.22 5.20
C LEU A 78 -23.22 0.39 5.41
N LYS A 79 -23.62 0.81 6.61
CA LYS A 79 -25.02 1.11 6.97
C LYS A 79 -25.51 2.48 6.48
N ARG A 80 -24.68 3.23 5.73
CA ARG A 80 -24.98 4.59 5.26
C ARG A 80 -25.33 5.57 6.39
N GLN A 81 -24.83 5.33 7.60
CA GLN A 81 -25.03 6.24 8.74
C GLN A 81 -24.10 7.46 8.67
N ILE A 82 -22.94 7.27 8.06
CA ILE A 82 -21.96 8.33 7.76
C ILE A 82 -21.42 8.11 6.35
N THR A 83 -20.99 9.18 5.69
CA THR A 83 -20.21 9.06 4.46
C THR A 83 -18.74 8.70 4.77
N PHE A 84 -17.99 8.21 3.78
CA PHE A 84 -16.56 7.95 3.95
C PHE A 84 -15.80 9.22 4.40
N TRP A 85 -16.19 10.38 3.87
CA TRP A 85 -15.55 11.66 4.18
C TRP A 85 -15.79 12.15 5.61
N GLU A 86 -16.86 11.70 6.25
CA GLU A 86 -17.17 11.96 7.66
C GLU A 86 -16.43 11.04 8.62
N ALA A 87 -15.84 9.94 8.13
CA ALA A 87 -15.07 9.04 8.97
C ALA A 87 -13.82 9.75 9.53
N LYS A 88 -13.60 9.61 10.84
CA LYS A 88 -12.45 10.23 11.52
C LYS A 88 -11.15 9.75 10.89
N GLY A 89 -10.36 10.69 10.37
CA GLY A 89 -9.08 10.40 9.72
C GLY A 89 -9.15 10.15 8.21
N ALA A 90 -10.35 10.12 7.59
CA ALA A 90 -10.49 9.87 6.16
C ALA A 90 -9.76 10.92 5.30
N LYS A 91 -9.95 12.20 5.61
CA LYS A 91 -9.30 13.31 4.87
C LYS A 91 -7.77 13.23 4.94
N LEU A 92 -7.23 12.97 6.13
CA LEU A 92 -5.78 12.84 6.34
C LEU A 92 -5.22 11.62 5.59
N LEU A 93 -5.92 10.49 5.66
CA LEU A 93 -5.55 9.29 4.93
C LEU A 93 -5.56 9.53 3.42
N THR A 94 -6.60 10.20 2.89
CA THR A 94 -6.68 10.54 1.47
C THR A 94 -5.54 11.47 1.06
N PHE A 95 -5.26 12.52 1.83
CA PHE A 95 -4.13 13.41 1.54
C PHE A 95 -2.79 12.66 1.51
N TYR A 96 -2.55 11.82 2.50
CA TYR A 96 -1.36 10.98 2.54
C TYR A 96 -1.28 10.04 1.33
N THR A 97 -2.40 9.43 0.95
CA THR A 97 -2.47 8.54 -0.21
C THR A 97 -2.13 9.29 -1.49
N CYS A 98 -2.72 10.47 -1.69
CA CYS A 98 -2.43 11.33 -2.84
C CYS A 98 -0.96 11.76 -2.86
N PHE A 99 -0.37 12.08 -1.72
CA PHE A 99 1.04 12.44 -1.62
C PHE A 99 1.96 11.24 -1.92
N ALA A 100 1.69 10.09 -1.29
CA ALA A 100 2.50 8.88 -1.44
C ALA A 100 2.42 8.29 -2.85
N LEU A 101 1.27 8.39 -3.53
CA LEU A 101 1.11 8.01 -4.94
C LEU A 101 1.52 9.13 -5.91
N GLY A 102 1.53 10.38 -5.47
CA GLY A 102 2.01 11.52 -6.25
C GLY A 102 3.52 11.53 -6.41
N LEU A 103 4.27 11.05 -5.41
CA LEU A 103 5.73 10.88 -5.48
C LEU A 103 6.22 10.17 -6.75
N PRO A 104 5.78 8.93 -7.06
CA PRO A 104 6.23 8.23 -8.27
C PRO A 104 5.79 8.93 -9.57
N ILE A 105 4.75 9.76 -9.54
CA ILE A 105 4.28 10.53 -10.70
C ILE A 105 5.12 11.79 -10.90
N LEU A 106 5.49 12.49 -9.83
CA LEU A 106 6.18 13.78 -9.90
C LEU A 106 7.71 13.64 -10.04
N CYS A 107 8.30 12.61 -9.44
CA CYS A 107 9.75 12.40 -9.47
C CYS A 107 10.34 12.34 -10.89
N PRO A 108 9.73 11.67 -11.90
CA PRO A 108 10.24 11.67 -13.28
C PRO A 108 10.23 13.05 -13.97
N PHE A 109 9.30 13.93 -13.58
CA PHE A 109 9.26 15.29 -14.13
C PHE A 109 10.36 16.18 -13.55
N LEU A 110 10.73 15.94 -12.29
CA LEU A 110 11.74 16.73 -11.57
C LEU A 110 13.17 16.22 -11.79
N ILE A 111 13.36 14.90 -11.85
CA ILE A 111 14.67 14.26 -11.97
C ILE A 111 14.60 13.19 -13.05
N ARG A 112 15.15 13.50 -14.22
CA ARG A 112 15.19 12.61 -15.39
C ARG A 112 16.46 11.75 -15.39
N SER A 113 16.60 10.87 -14.41
CA SER A 113 17.66 9.84 -14.42
C SER A 113 17.07 8.43 -14.42
N LEU A 114 17.78 7.50 -15.09
CA LEU A 114 17.44 6.08 -15.09
C LEU A 114 17.42 5.51 -13.67
N ASP A 115 18.35 5.97 -12.83
CA ASP A 115 18.42 5.64 -11.40
C ASP A 115 17.14 6.00 -10.65
N THR A 116 16.61 7.20 -10.88
CA THR A 116 15.39 7.68 -10.23
C THR A 116 14.19 6.84 -10.66
N LEU A 117 14.10 6.48 -11.94
CA LEU A 117 13.05 5.59 -12.44
C LEU A 117 13.16 4.19 -11.83
N ALA A 118 14.37 3.66 -11.68
CA ALA A 118 14.62 2.39 -11.00
C ALA A 118 14.22 2.41 -9.53
N GLY A 119 14.49 3.52 -8.84
CA GLY A 119 14.04 3.77 -7.48
C GLY A 119 12.51 3.87 -7.36
N ILE A 120 11.86 4.61 -8.27
CA ILE A 120 10.39 4.78 -8.29
C ILE A 120 9.68 3.44 -8.47
N GLN A 121 10.10 2.62 -9.43
CA GLN A 121 9.46 1.33 -9.65
C GLN A 121 9.60 0.43 -8.42
N SER A 122 10.77 0.45 -7.78
CA SER A 122 11.02 -0.30 -6.55
C SER A 122 10.19 0.22 -5.37
N TYR A 123 10.02 1.54 -5.29
CA TYR A 123 9.12 2.18 -4.34
C TYR A 123 7.69 1.68 -4.48
N VAL A 124 7.17 1.57 -5.70
CA VAL A 124 5.80 1.10 -5.94
C VAL A 124 5.63 -0.34 -5.45
N PHE A 125 6.57 -1.24 -5.75
CA PHE A 125 6.52 -2.62 -5.24
C PHE A 125 6.57 -2.67 -3.71
N GLY A 126 7.46 -1.90 -3.09
CA GLY A 126 7.57 -1.80 -1.63
C GLY A 126 6.28 -1.28 -0.99
N PHE A 127 5.71 -0.22 -1.56
CA PHE A 127 4.49 0.43 -1.07
C PHE A 127 3.29 -0.50 -1.11
N ILE A 128 3.03 -1.11 -2.27
CA ILE A 128 1.90 -2.03 -2.45
C ILE A 128 2.08 -3.25 -1.55
N GLY A 129 3.26 -3.87 -1.54
CA GLY A 129 3.54 -5.05 -0.74
C GLY A 129 3.31 -4.79 0.76
N ALA A 130 3.92 -3.75 1.31
CA ALA A 130 3.87 -3.45 2.73
C ALA A 130 2.48 -2.97 3.20
N MET A 131 1.76 -2.22 2.36
CA MET A 131 0.36 -1.86 2.61
C MET A 131 -0.51 -3.11 2.76
N ASN A 132 -0.37 -4.06 1.83
CA ASN A 132 -1.12 -5.32 1.88
C ASN A 132 -0.73 -6.19 3.08
N VAL A 133 0.55 -6.20 3.49
CA VAL A 133 0.98 -6.86 4.74
C VAL A 133 0.25 -6.27 5.94
N ALA A 134 0.22 -4.94 6.09
CA ALA A 134 -0.44 -4.29 7.22
C ALA A 134 -1.96 -4.61 7.25
N LEU A 135 -2.62 -4.58 6.10
CA LEU A 135 -4.03 -4.92 5.98
C LEU A 135 -4.30 -6.41 6.26
N LEU A 136 -3.44 -7.30 5.77
CA LEU A 136 -3.52 -8.74 6.06
C LEU A 136 -3.43 -9.03 7.56
N LEU A 137 -2.48 -8.40 8.25
CA LEU A 137 -2.31 -8.54 9.70
C LEU A 137 -3.56 -8.08 10.47
N TRP A 138 -4.22 -7.02 10.00
CA TRP A 138 -5.48 -6.55 10.57
C TRP A 138 -6.64 -7.53 10.30
N VAL A 139 -6.86 -7.95 9.05
CA VAL A 139 -7.95 -8.88 8.70
C VAL A 139 -7.78 -10.24 9.40
N ARG A 140 -6.55 -10.70 9.62
CA ARG A 140 -6.26 -11.92 10.39
C ARG A 140 -6.77 -11.86 11.83
N ARG A 141 -6.82 -10.68 12.44
CA ARG A 141 -7.28 -10.47 13.84
C ARG A 141 -8.80 -10.35 13.96
N MET A 142 -9.52 -10.23 12.84
CA MET A 142 -10.98 -10.15 12.86
C MET A 142 -11.64 -11.50 13.16
N PRO A 143 -12.80 -11.49 13.85
CA PRO A 143 -13.64 -12.68 13.98
C PRO A 143 -14.12 -13.15 12.59
N LYS A 144 -14.29 -14.47 12.46
CA LYS A 144 -14.69 -15.15 11.22
C LYS A 144 -16.07 -14.69 10.76
#